data_AF-A0A1A6C3W9-F1
#
_entry.id   AF-A0A1A6C3W9-F1
#
_cell.length_a   1.000
_cell.length_b   1.000
_cell.length_c   1.000
_cell.angle_alpha   90.00
_cell.angle_beta   90.00
_cell.angle_gamma   90.00
#
_symmetry.space_group_name_H-M   'P 1'
#
loop_
_entity.id
_entity.type
_entity.pdbx_description
1 polymer ?
#
loop_
_entity_poly.entity_id
_entity_poly.type
_entity_poly.pdbx_seq_one_letter_code
_entity_poly.pdbx_strand_id
1 'polypeptide(L)'
;MHSRSRPPARRIPIPSPEWDAIAADVKQAMRLTAELNRLGFEDDAQIRTLFGELTGQPVDETFKLFPPFHTECGRNIRIGRKVFINQGCTGNPPLFNGAQR
;
A
#
# COMPACT_ATOMS: atom_id res chain seq x y z
N MET A 1 11.33 24.80 -15.79
CA MET A 1 10.86 23.95 -14.67
C MET A 1 9.50 24.44 -14.24
N HIS A 2 8.40 23.76 -14.63
CA HIS A 2 7.06 24.17 -14.22
C HIS A 2 6.83 23.67 -12.79
N SER A 3 6.92 24.57 -11.80
CA SER A 3 6.46 24.32 -10.44
C SER A 3 4.95 24.07 -10.49
N ARG A 4 4.54 22.80 -10.40
CA ARG A 4 3.13 22.49 -10.17
C ARG A 4 2.86 22.81 -8.71
N SER A 5 2.08 23.85 -8.44
CA SER A 5 1.60 24.13 -7.10
C SER A 5 0.88 22.90 -6.56
N ARG A 6 1.20 22.50 -5.32
CA ARG A 6 0.51 21.39 -4.66
C ARG A 6 -0.98 21.77 -4.53
N PRO A 7 -1.92 20.95 -5.02
CA PRO A 7 -3.33 21.26 -4.88
C PRO A 7 -3.69 21.42 -3.39
N PRO A 8 -4.69 22.26 -3.06
CA PRO A 8 -5.12 22.48 -1.69
C PRO A 8 -5.54 21.15 -1.03
N ALA A 9 -5.20 20.99 0.24
CA ALA A 9 -5.57 19.80 1.00
C ALA A 9 -7.10 19.71 1.15
N ARG A 10 -7.68 18.61 0.65
CA ARG A 10 -9.10 18.28 0.85
C ARG A 10 -9.28 17.68 2.26
N ARG A 11 -10.25 18.19 3.02
CA ARG A 11 -10.64 17.64 4.32
C ARG A 11 -11.87 16.75 4.15
N ILE A 12 -11.86 15.59 4.79
CA ILE A 12 -12.98 14.66 4.81
C ILE A 12 -13.51 14.61 6.24
N PRO A 13 -14.79 14.91 6.48
CA PRO A 13 -15.39 14.77 7.80
C PRO A 13 -15.38 13.31 8.27
N ILE A 14 -15.07 13.09 9.56
CA ILE A 14 -15.08 11.75 10.16
C ILE A 14 -16.46 11.07 10.02
N PRO A 15 -17.61 11.73 10.29
CA PRO A 15 -18.92 11.11 10.07
C PRO A 15 -19.29 11.21 8.59
N SER A 16 -18.53 10.55 7.71
CA SER A 16 -18.85 10.46 6.28
C SER A 16 -18.61 9.05 5.73
N PRO A 17 -19.44 8.60 4.77
CA PRO A 17 -19.23 7.31 4.10
C PRO A 17 -17.86 7.20 3.41
N GLU A 18 -17.30 8.34 2.97
CA GLU A 18 -15.96 8.39 2.40
C GLU A 18 -14.91 8.03 3.46
N TRP A 19 -14.99 8.64 4.66
CA TRP A 19 -14.12 8.29 5.79
C TRP A 19 -14.26 6.82 6.20
N ASP A 20 -15.47 6.29 6.24
CA ASP A 20 -15.72 4.88 6.58
C ASP A 20 -15.02 3.93 5.60
N ALA A 21 -15.08 4.22 4.30
CA ALA A 21 -14.39 3.44 3.27
C ALA A 21 -12.87 3.47 3.45
N ILE A 22 -12.30 4.65 3.72
CA ILE A 22 -10.86 4.80 3.97
C ILE A 22 -10.44 4.05 5.22
N ALA A 23 -11.21 4.18 6.31
CA ALA A 23 -10.93 3.48 7.56
C ALA A 23 -11.00 1.95 7.38
N ALA A 24 -11.92 1.45 6.54
CA ALA A 24 -11.99 0.04 6.19
C ALA A 24 -10.74 -0.42 5.40
N ASP A 25 -10.31 0.36 4.40
CA ASP A 25 -9.11 0.06 3.62
C ASP A 25 -7.83 0.08 4.48
N VAL A 26 -7.70 1.05 5.38
CA VAL A 26 -6.57 1.12 6.34
C VAL A 26 -6.56 -0.12 7.24
N LYS A 27 -7.71 -0.53 7.79
CA LYS A 27 -7.81 -1.76 8.61
C LYS A 27 -7.41 -3.00 7.81
N GLN A 28 -7.86 -3.11 6.57
CA GLN A 28 -7.49 -4.22 5.68
C GLN A 28 -5.97 -4.23 5.44
N ALA A 29 -5.39 -3.07 5.11
CA ALA A 29 -3.95 -2.94 4.87
C ALA A 29 -3.11 -3.30 6.10
N MET A 30 -3.51 -2.83 7.29
CA MET A 30 -2.85 -3.16 8.55
C MET A 30 -2.90 -4.67 8.85
N ARG A 31 -4.06 -5.32 8.62
CA ARG A 31 -4.20 -6.78 8.80
C ARG A 31 -3.25 -7.55 7.88
N LEU A 32 -3.27 -7.24 6.58
CA LEU A 32 -2.44 -7.91 5.58
C LEU A 32 -0.94 -7.63 5.82
N THR A 33 -0.58 -6.42 6.22
CA THR A 33 0.81 -6.07 6.57
C THR A 33 1.28 -6.84 7.79
N ALA A 34 0.42 -7.04 8.80
CA ALA A 34 0.75 -7.86 9.96
C ALA A 34 0.92 -9.35 9.58
N GLU A 35 0.12 -9.86 8.64
CA GLU A 35 0.28 -11.20 8.06
C GLU A 35 1.60 -11.33 7.30
N LEU A 36 1.89 -10.39 6.42
CA LEU A 36 3.13 -10.33 5.63
C LEU A 36 4.37 -10.33 6.54
N ASN A 37 4.32 -9.58 7.64
CA ASN A 37 5.44 -9.45 8.56
C ASN A 37 5.69 -10.67 9.45
N ARG A 38 4.82 -11.70 9.40
CA ARG A 38 5.07 -13.00 10.05
C ARG A 38 5.81 -13.98 9.15
N LEU A 39 5.95 -13.69 7.86
CA LEU A 39 6.65 -14.54 6.92
C LEU A 39 8.17 -14.38 7.04
N GLY A 40 8.90 -15.43 6.68
CA GLY A 40 10.34 -15.38 6.47
C GLY A 40 10.70 -14.81 5.10
N PHE A 41 11.95 -14.39 4.92
CA PHE A 41 12.43 -13.82 3.66
C PHE A 41 12.48 -14.83 2.49
N GLU A 42 12.41 -16.13 2.79
CA GLU A 42 12.38 -17.23 1.81
C GLU A 42 10.95 -17.53 1.30
N ASP A 43 9.91 -16.97 1.94
CA ASP A 43 8.48 -17.26 1.64
C ASP A 43 7.94 -16.46 0.43
N ASP A 44 8.78 -16.30 -0.58
CA ASP A 44 8.55 -15.57 -1.84
C ASP A 44 7.13 -15.66 -2.41
N ALA A 45 6.59 -16.88 -2.53
CA ALA A 45 5.28 -17.12 -3.11
C ALA A 45 4.15 -16.56 -2.23
N GLN A 46 4.24 -16.76 -0.91
CA GLN A 46 3.25 -16.24 0.03
C GLN A 46 3.37 -14.72 0.17
N ILE A 47 4.60 -14.18 0.13
CA ILE A 47 4.87 -12.75 0.09
C ILE A 47 4.17 -12.13 -1.12
N ARG A 48 4.33 -12.70 -2.33
CA ARG A 48 3.66 -12.19 -3.54
C ARG A 48 2.13 -12.29 -3.44
N THR A 49 1.59 -13.37 -2.88
CA THR A 49 0.14 -13.52 -2.67
C THR A 49 -0.39 -12.44 -1.73
N LEU A 50 0.18 -12.29 -0.53
CA LEU A 50 -0.26 -11.29 0.45
C LEU A 50 -0.04 -9.86 -0.04
N PHE A 51 1.08 -9.59 -0.72
CA PHE A 51 1.35 -8.28 -1.29
C PHE A 51 0.41 -7.96 -2.47
N GLY A 52 0.00 -8.98 -3.24
CA GLY A 52 -1.01 -8.82 -4.28
C GLY A 52 -2.39 -8.51 -3.72
N GLU A 53 -2.79 -9.18 -2.63
CA GLU A 53 -4.00 -8.86 -1.89
C GLU A 53 -3.96 -7.45 -1.29
N LEU A 54 -2.82 -7.06 -0.71
CA LEU A 54 -2.60 -5.74 -0.13
C LEU A 54 -2.76 -4.63 -1.16
N THR A 55 -2.18 -4.82 -2.35
CA THR A 55 -2.17 -3.82 -3.43
C THR A 55 -3.36 -3.93 -4.38
N GLY A 56 -4.17 -4.98 -4.27
CA GLY A 56 -5.31 -5.25 -5.13
C GLY A 56 -4.94 -5.56 -6.59
N GLN A 57 -3.70 -5.99 -6.84
CA GLN A 57 -3.20 -6.30 -8.19
C GLN A 57 -2.22 -7.47 -8.18
N PRO A 58 -2.08 -8.23 -9.29
CA PRO A 58 -1.07 -9.28 -9.39
C PRO A 58 0.35 -8.73 -9.20
N VAL A 59 1.18 -9.48 -8.50
CA VAL A 59 2.59 -9.14 -8.27
C VAL A 59 3.47 -10.02 -9.16
N ASP A 60 4.41 -9.40 -9.86
CA ASP A 60 5.32 -10.09 -10.76
C ASP A 60 6.20 -11.11 -10.01
N GLU A 61 6.53 -12.23 -10.67
CA GLU A 61 7.31 -13.32 -10.07
C GLU A 61 8.72 -12.88 -9.63
N THR A 62 9.26 -11.82 -10.24
CA THR A 62 10.58 -11.27 -9.89
C THR A 62 10.55 -10.33 -8.68
N PHE A 63 9.37 -10.06 -8.12
CA PHE A 63 9.24 -9.24 -6.92
C PHE A 63 9.87 -9.92 -5.70
N LYS A 64 10.62 -9.11 -4.95
CA LYS A 64 11.25 -9.52 -3.70
C LYS A 64 10.92 -8.51 -2.61
N LEU A 65 10.60 -9.00 -1.43
CA LEU A 65 10.40 -8.18 -0.24
C LEU A 65 11.02 -8.90 0.93
N PHE A 66 11.84 -8.19 1.70
CA PHE A 66 12.34 -8.69 2.97
C PHE A 66 11.51 -8.07 4.10
N PRO A 67 10.73 -8.87 4.85
CA PRO A 67 9.97 -8.35 5.98
C PRO A 67 10.90 -7.81 7.09
N PRO A 68 10.44 -6.85 7.91
CA PRO A 68 9.11 -6.26 7.91
C PRO A 68 8.93 -5.16 6.86
N PHE A 69 7.69 -5.00 6.38
CA PHE A 69 7.23 -3.87 5.60
C PHE A 69 6.11 -3.14 6.35
N HIS A 70 5.98 -1.84 6.15
CA HIS A 70 4.98 -1.02 6.82
C HIS A 70 4.14 -0.24 5.80
N THR A 71 2.81 -0.31 5.93
CA THR A 71 1.93 0.59 5.19
C THR A 71 0.59 0.78 5.90
N GLU A 72 0.03 1.97 5.77
CA GLU A 72 -1.40 2.25 6.05
C GLU A 72 -2.24 2.29 4.75
N CYS A 73 -1.59 2.15 3.60
CA CYS A 73 -2.16 2.34 2.26
C CYS A 73 -1.89 1.08 1.42
N GLY A 74 -2.87 0.19 1.27
CA GLY A 74 -2.70 -1.00 0.43
C GLY A 74 -2.86 -0.69 -1.07
N ARG A 75 -4.10 -0.46 -1.49
CA ARG A 75 -4.53 -0.39 -2.90
C ARG A 75 -3.92 0.74 -3.73
N ASN A 76 -3.29 1.72 -3.07
CA ASN A 76 -2.66 2.85 -3.74
C ASN A 76 -1.18 2.58 -4.07
N ILE A 77 -0.60 1.49 -3.57
CA ILE A 77 0.75 1.06 -3.94
C ILE A 77 0.69 0.48 -5.36
N ARG A 78 1.59 0.93 -6.22
CA ARG A 78 1.83 0.33 -7.54
C ARG A 78 3.25 -0.19 -7.62
N ILE A 79 3.39 -1.43 -8.04
CA ILE A 79 4.68 -2.11 -8.14
C ILE A 79 4.92 -2.55 -9.58
N GLY A 80 6.16 -2.40 -10.05
CA GLY A 80 6.58 -2.87 -11.36
C GLY A 80 7.22 -4.27 -11.30
N ARG A 81 7.85 -4.65 -12.41
CA ARG A 81 8.68 -5.86 -12.50
C ARG A 81 10.09 -5.58 -11.95
N LYS A 82 10.76 -6.61 -11.47
CA LYS A 82 12.14 -6.56 -10.94
C LYS A 82 12.30 -5.55 -9.80
N VAL A 83 11.29 -5.47 -8.94
CA VAL A 83 11.33 -4.60 -7.76
C VAL A 83 11.75 -5.41 -6.54
N PHE A 84 12.67 -4.84 -5.77
CA PHE A 84 13.07 -5.33 -4.46
C PHE A 84 12.74 -4.28 -3.40
N ILE A 85 12.04 -4.69 -2.34
CA ILE A 85 11.77 -3.88 -1.15
C ILE A 85 12.59 -4.46 0.02
N ASN A 86 13.43 -3.62 0.61
CA ASN A 86 14.30 -4.03 1.70
C ASN A 86 13.55 -4.00 3.05
N GLN A 87 14.12 -4.63 4.08
CA GLN A 87 13.52 -4.66 5.41
C GLN A 87 13.34 -3.27 6.03
N GLY A 88 12.25 -3.10 6.77
CA GLY A 88 11.90 -1.88 7.50
C GLY A 88 11.37 -0.75 6.62
N CYS A 89 11.13 -0.98 5.32
CA CYS A 89 10.59 0.05 4.43
C CYS A 89 9.13 0.41 4.78
N THR A 90 8.79 1.68 4.59
CA THR A 90 7.42 2.20 4.71
C THR A 90 6.90 2.68 3.35
N GLY A 91 5.82 2.07 2.86
CA GLY A 91 5.18 2.45 1.60
C GLY A 91 3.84 3.12 1.83
N ASN A 92 3.82 4.43 2.10
CA ASN A 92 2.59 5.21 2.28
C ASN A 92 2.37 6.18 1.11
N PRO A 93 1.90 5.71 -0.06
CA PRO A 93 1.36 6.62 -1.07
C PRO A 93 0.16 7.38 -0.49
N PRO A 94 -0.24 8.54 -1.05
CA PRO A 94 -1.40 9.27 -0.57
C PRO A 94 -2.64 8.38 -0.53
N LEU A 95 -3.34 8.32 0.61
CA LEU A 95 -4.65 7.67 0.73
C LEU A 95 -5.67 8.29 -0.24
N PHE A 96 -5.48 9.58 -0.52
CA PHE A 96 -6.29 10.37 -1.44
C PHE A 96 -5.54 10.56 -2.74
N ASN A 97 -6.05 9.98 -3.82
CA ASN A 97 -5.71 10.49 -5.13
C ASN A 97 -6.50 11.80 -5.28
N GLY A 98 -5.83 12.97 -5.17
CA GLY A 98 -6.46 14.30 -5.35
C GLY A 98 -7.00 14.55 -6.76
N ALA A 99 -7.20 13.50 -7.55
CA ALA A 99 -7.64 13.47 -8.92
C ALA A 99 -8.47 12.20 -9.16
N GLN A 100 -9.62 12.05 -8.50
CA GLN A 100 -10.70 11.19 -8.99
C GLN A 100 -12.07 11.85 -8.77
N ARG A 101 -12.62 12.27 -9.91
CA ARG A 101 -13.92 12.90 -10.22
C ARG A 101 -14.01 14.41 -10.03
#